data_AF-A0A9E1HZP3-F1
#
_entry.id   AF-A0A9E1HZP3-F1
#
_cell.length_a   1.000
_cell.length_b   1.000
_cell.length_c   1.000
_cell.angle_alpha   90.00
_cell.angle_beta   90.00
_cell.angle_gamma   90.00
#
_symmetry.space_group_name_H-M   'P 1'
#
loop_
_entity.id
_entity.type
_entity.pdbx_description
1 polymer ?
#
loop_
_entity_poly.entity_id
_entity_poly.type
_entity_poly.pdbx_seq_one_letter_code
_entity_poly.pdbx_strand_id
1 'polypeptide(L)'
;MIKELHEFFKTCPLLEGSKINVDYLESKSGGFTIEAVPCEPVIRRYYTGGTLRQYCFVLALRRPYTGSVAENLKNEQLCEELADWVEECSSNGNLPKLSKGASAQELTVTSGGYLFDEATNHARYQIGFRLIYTKI
;
A
#
# COMPACT_ATOMS: atom_id res chain seq x y z
N MET A 1 -1.25 6.60 -11.55
CA MET A 1 -0.85 6.45 -10.14
C MET A 1 -0.99 5.01 -9.69
N ILE A 2 -2.21 4.47 -9.68
CA ILE A 2 -2.46 3.11 -9.19
C ILE A 2 -1.68 2.03 -9.96
N LYS A 3 -1.50 2.20 -11.28
CA LYS A 3 -0.67 1.30 -12.10
C LYS A 3 0.80 1.32 -11.68
N GLU A 4 1.35 2.50 -11.45
CA GLU A 4 2.75 2.67 -11.06
C GLU A 4 3.01 2.13 -9.64
N LEU A 5 2.04 2.29 -8.73
CA LEU A 5 2.07 1.63 -7.42
C LEU A 5 1.99 0.11 -7.55
N HIS A 6 1.10 -0.40 -8.40
CA HIS A 6 0.98 -1.84 -8.66
C HIS A 6 2.29 -2.46 -9.16
N GLU A 7 2.94 -1.83 -10.14
CA GLU A 7 4.25 -2.28 -10.63
C GLU A 7 5.35 -2.16 -9.57
N PHE A 8 5.30 -1.15 -8.69
CA PHE A 8 6.23 -1.02 -7.58
C PHE A 8 6.05 -2.16 -6.55
N PHE A 9 4.82 -2.47 -6.12
CA PHE A 9 4.61 -3.55 -5.15
C PHE A 9 4.91 -4.95 -5.72
N LYS A 10 4.92 -5.13 -7.04
CA LYS A 10 5.42 -6.36 -7.66
C LYS A 10 6.92 -6.61 -7.43
N THR A 11 7.71 -5.57 -7.13
CA THR A 11 9.14 -5.73 -6.82
C THR A 11 9.37 -6.03 -5.34
N CYS A 12 8.32 -6.09 -4.53
CA CYS A 12 8.42 -6.42 -3.12
C CYS A 12 8.71 -7.94 -2.96
N PRO A 13 9.81 -8.34 -2.30
CA PRO A 13 10.13 -9.75 -2.10
C PRO A 13 9.10 -10.46 -1.21
N LEU A 14 8.47 -9.74 -0.28
CA LEU A 14 7.43 -10.29 0.61
C LEU A 14 6.14 -10.67 -0.14
N LEU A 15 5.95 -10.11 -1.35
CA LEU A 15 4.79 -10.35 -2.21
C LEU A 15 5.12 -11.27 -3.40
N GLU A 16 6.34 -11.83 -3.45
CA GLU A 16 6.76 -12.70 -4.55
C GLU A 16 5.83 -13.90 -4.69
N GLY A 17 5.44 -14.21 -5.93
CA GLY A 17 4.50 -15.29 -6.24
C GLY A 17 3.04 -15.02 -5.82
N SER A 18 2.76 -13.91 -5.13
CA SER A 18 1.41 -13.54 -4.72
C SER A 18 0.69 -12.73 -5.80
N LYS A 19 -0.64 -12.93 -5.90
CA LYS A 19 -1.47 -12.12 -6.79
C LYS A 19 -1.81 -10.80 -6.10
N ILE A 20 -1.41 -9.69 -6.73
CA ILE A 20 -1.77 -8.33 -6.33
C ILE A 20 -2.85 -7.82 -7.29
N ASN A 21 -4.03 -7.53 -6.77
CA ASN A 21 -5.15 -6.94 -7.50
C ASN A 21 -5.25 -5.43 -7.26
N VAL A 22 -6.19 -4.78 -7.94
CA VAL A 22 -6.52 -3.35 -7.77
C VAL A 22 -8.03 -3.25 -7.59
N ASP A 23 -8.48 -2.61 -6.50
CA ASP A 23 -9.89 -2.43 -6.15
C ASP A 23 -10.71 -3.75 -6.19
N TYR A 24 -10.05 -4.89 -5.94
CA TYR A 24 -10.67 -6.20 -6.00
C TYR A 24 -9.94 -7.21 -5.11
N LEU A 25 -10.57 -7.57 -3.99
CA LEU A 25 -10.06 -8.64 -3.11
C LEU A 25 -10.80 -9.94 -3.39
N GLU A 26 -10.07 -10.93 -3.93
CA GLU A 26 -10.61 -12.26 -4.22
C GLU A 26 -11.25 -12.90 -2.99
N SER A 27 -12.29 -13.71 -3.22
CA SER A 27 -13.05 -14.38 -2.17
C SER A 27 -12.25 -15.48 -1.46
N LYS A 28 -11.28 -16.10 -2.16
CA LYS A 28 -10.39 -17.11 -1.58
C LYS A 28 -9.21 -16.44 -0.88
N SER A 29 -8.82 -17.02 0.25
CA SER A 29 -7.67 -16.57 1.05
C SER A 29 -6.38 -16.56 0.22
N GLY A 30 -5.58 -15.49 0.32
CA GLY A 30 -4.22 -15.46 -0.23
C GLY A 30 -3.88 -14.26 -1.13
N GLY A 31 -4.89 -13.57 -1.68
CA GLY A 31 -4.66 -12.40 -2.54
C GLY A 31 -4.38 -11.11 -1.78
N PHE A 32 -3.65 -10.21 -2.43
CA PHE A 32 -3.49 -8.81 -2.01
C PHE A 32 -4.29 -7.90 -2.94
N THR A 33 -4.67 -6.73 -2.46
CA THR A 33 -5.27 -5.68 -3.28
C THR A 33 -4.74 -4.32 -2.87
N ILE A 34 -4.49 -3.47 -3.86
CA ILE A 34 -4.22 -2.05 -3.64
C ILE A 34 -5.52 -1.29 -3.87
N GLU A 35 -5.90 -0.45 -2.90
CA GLU A 35 -7.14 0.32 -2.96
C GLU A 35 -6.87 1.79 -2.65
N ALA A 36 -7.48 2.69 -3.42
CA ALA A 36 -7.34 4.11 -3.18
C ALA A 36 -8.10 4.56 -1.93
N VAL A 37 -7.48 5.40 -1.11
CA VAL A 37 -8.12 6.04 0.05
C VAL A 37 -8.35 7.52 -0.28
N PRO A 38 -9.57 8.05 -0.01
CA PRO A 38 -9.84 9.47 -0.17
C PRO A 38 -8.84 10.34 0.60
N CYS A 39 -8.29 11.35 -0.07
CA CYS A 39 -7.41 12.35 0.51
C CYS A 39 -7.52 13.65 -0.29
N GLU A 40 -7.05 14.76 0.28
CA GLU A 40 -6.90 16.00 -0.48
C GLU A 40 -5.68 15.88 -1.41
N PRO A 41 -5.87 15.84 -2.75
CA PRO A 41 -4.80 15.40 -3.65
C PRO A 41 -3.76 16.48 -3.96
N VAL A 42 -3.95 17.73 -3.54
CA VAL A 42 -3.00 18.83 -3.74
C VAL A 42 -2.64 19.38 -2.38
N ILE A 43 -1.40 19.16 -1.94
CA ILE A 43 -0.90 19.68 -0.67
C ILE A 43 -0.48 21.14 -0.84
N ARG A 44 0.20 21.45 -1.95
CA ARG A 44 0.77 22.78 -2.19
C ARG A 44 0.84 23.08 -3.68
N ARG A 45 0.63 24.35 -4.03
CA ARG A 45 0.88 24.89 -5.37
C ARG A 45 2.13 25.76 -5.33
N TYR A 46 3.02 25.58 -6.29
CA TYR A 46 4.22 26.41 -6.45
C TYR A 46 3.94 27.56 -7.41
N TYR A 47 4.59 28.70 -7.18
CA TYR A 47 4.47 29.88 -8.06
C TYR A 47 4.97 29.60 -9.49
N THR A 48 5.82 28.59 -9.66
CA THR A 48 6.36 28.13 -10.95
C THR A 48 5.34 27.31 -11.78
N GLY A 49 4.14 27.07 -11.26
CA GLY A 49 3.06 26.34 -11.95
C GLY A 49 2.92 24.87 -11.52
N GLY A 50 3.96 24.28 -10.93
CA GLY A 50 3.91 22.90 -10.43
C GLY A 50 3.10 22.74 -9.14
N THR A 51 2.82 21.48 -8.77
CA THR A 51 2.09 21.13 -7.55
C THR A 51 2.79 20.02 -6.76
N LEU A 52 2.77 20.12 -5.43
CA LEU A 52 3.03 19.01 -4.52
C LEU A 52 1.69 18.33 -4.21
N ARG A 53 1.65 17.02 -4.40
CA ARG A 53 0.44 16.21 -4.36
C ARG A 53 0.65 15.00 -3.48
N GLN A 54 -0.46 14.44 -3.02
CA GLN A 54 -0.47 13.17 -2.31
C GLN A 54 -1.45 12.18 -2.93
N TYR A 55 -1.15 10.91 -2.73
CA TYR A 55 -2.04 9.80 -3.03
C TYR A 55 -2.02 8.83 -1.86
N CYS A 56 -3.15 8.71 -1.17
CA CYS A 56 -3.34 7.77 -0.08
C CYS A 56 -3.95 6.47 -0.61
N PHE A 57 -3.47 5.34 -0.11
CA PHE A 57 -3.95 4.02 -0.51
C PHE A 57 -3.72 3.02 0.62
N VAL A 58 -4.39 1.87 0.53
CA VAL A 58 -4.12 0.72 1.40
C VAL A 58 -3.63 -0.45 0.56
N LEU A 59 -2.78 -1.28 1.17
CA LEU A 59 -2.60 -2.67 0.75
C LEU A 59 -3.40 -3.54 1.70
N ALA A 60 -4.39 -4.25 1.18
CA ALA A 60 -5.21 -5.17 1.97
C ALA A 60 -4.96 -6.62 1.58
N LEU A 61 -5.06 -7.51 2.56
CA LEU A 61 -4.89 -8.95 2.41
C LEU A 61 -6.05 -9.68 3.07
N ARG A 62 -6.51 -10.76 2.41
CA ARG A 62 -7.52 -11.66 2.97
C ARG A 62 -6.86 -12.93 3.51
N ARG A 63 -7.13 -13.21 4.78
CA ARG A 63 -6.59 -14.37 5.50
C ARG A 63 -7.72 -15.23 6.05
N PRO A 64 -7.53 -16.55 6.18
CA PRO A 64 -8.46 -17.35 6.96
C PRO A 64 -8.58 -16.74 8.35
N TYR A 65 -9.80 -16.52 8.82
CA TYR A 65 -10.03 -16.09 10.19
C TYR A 65 -10.29 -17.34 11.00
N THR A 66 -9.28 -17.75 11.75
CA THR A 66 -9.44 -18.76 12.79
C THR A 66 -9.16 -18.07 14.12
N GLY A 67 -9.71 -18.59 15.22
CA GLY A 67 -9.34 -18.12 16.56
C GLY A 67 -7.88 -18.42 16.94
N SER A 68 -7.02 -18.76 15.98
CA SER A 68 -5.61 -19.10 16.17
C SER A 68 -4.77 -17.82 16.35
N VAL A 69 -4.26 -17.64 17.56
CA VAL A 69 -3.29 -16.58 17.88
C VAL A 69 -2.06 -16.66 16.98
N ALA A 70 -1.60 -17.87 16.62
CA ALA A 70 -0.42 -18.05 15.78
C ALA A 70 -0.62 -17.54 14.34
N GLU A 71 -1.82 -17.72 13.77
CA GLU A 71 -2.13 -17.20 12.44
C GLU A 71 -2.26 -15.68 12.45
N ASN A 72 -2.89 -15.13 13.50
CA ASN A 72 -3.01 -13.68 13.67
C ASN A 72 -1.64 -13.02 13.84
N LEU A 73 -0.76 -13.60 14.67
CA LEU A 73 0.61 -13.11 14.85
C LEU A 73 1.39 -13.09 13.53
N LYS A 74 1.24 -14.14 12.70
CA LYS A 74 1.89 -14.19 11.38
C LYS A 74 1.35 -13.11 10.43
N ASN A 75 0.08 -12.75 10.52
CA ASN A 75 -0.52 -11.70 9.70
C ASN A 75 -0.05 -10.31 10.13
N GLU A 76 0.03 -10.06 11.44
CA GLU A 76 0.57 -8.82 11.99
C GLU A 76 2.05 -8.66 11.62
N GLN A 77 2.85 -9.71 11.81
CA GLN A 77 4.28 -9.70 11.44
C GLN A 77 4.49 -9.40 9.95
N LEU A 78 3.68 -9.98 9.06
CA LEU A 78 3.75 -9.66 7.63
C LEU A 78 3.43 -8.18 7.36
N CYS A 79 2.52 -7.58 8.13
CA CYS A 79 2.21 -6.16 7.98
C CYS A 79 3.36 -5.26 8.46
N GLU A 80 4.02 -5.63 9.56
CA GLU A 80 5.23 -4.96 10.04
C GLU A 80 6.36 -5.04 9.00
N GLU A 81 6.65 -6.24 8.49
CA GLU A 81 7.68 -6.45 7.46
C GLU A 81 7.39 -5.65 6.17
N LEU A 82 6.12 -5.53 5.77
CA LEU A 82 5.71 -4.71 4.62
C LEU A 82 5.89 -3.22 4.89
N ALA A 83 5.60 -2.76 6.11
CA ALA A 83 5.82 -1.37 6.51
C ALA A 83 7.33 -1.04 6.47
N ASP A 84 8.16 -1.87 7.09
CA ASP A 84 9.61 -1.71 7.12
C ASP A 84 10.20 -1.68 5.71
N TRP A 85 9.76 -2.60 4.84
CA TRP A 85 10.22 -2.63 3.45
C TRP A 85 9.88 -1.34 2.67
N VAL A 86 8.68 -0.78 2.90
CA VAL A 86 8.28 0.48 2.27
C VAL A 86 9.12 1.65 2.78
N GLU A 87 9.36 1.71 4.09
CA GLU A 87 10.19 2.75 4.71
C GLU A 87 11.63 2.69 4.21
N GLU A 88 12.22 1.49 4.12
CA GLU A 88 13.56 1.27 3.54
C GLU A 88 13.61 1.68 2.06
N CYS A 89 12.59 1.32 1.28
CA CYS A 89 12.51 1.75 -0.12
C CYS A 89 12.49 3.28 -0.23
N SER A 90 11.72 3.94 0.64
CA SER A 90 11.61 5.40 0.66
C SER A 90 12.93 6.05 1.06
N SER A 91 13.60 5.59 2.12
CA SER A 91 14.87 6.13 2.58
C SER A 91 16.00 5.97 1.57
N ASN A 92 15.98 4.87 0.81
CA ASN A 92 16.95 4.60 -0.25
C ASN A 92 16.61 5.29 -1.59
N GLY A 93 15.50 6.02 -1.67
CA GLY A 93 15.04 6.66 -2.91
C GLY A 93 14.52 5.66 -3.96
N ASN A 94 14.31 4.40 -3.58
CA ASN A 94 13.70 3.36 -4.40
C ASN A 94 12.19 3.56 -4.45
N LEU A 95 11.77 4.62 -5.15
CA LEU A 95 10.37 5.05 -5.20
C LEU A 95 9.69 4.58 -6.50
N PRO A 96 8.35 4.50 -6.53
CA PRO A 96 7.59 4.20 -7.74
C PRO A 96 7.93 5.17 -8.87
N LYS A 97 8.23 4.63 -10.06
CA LYS A 97 8.45 5.43 -11.27
C LYS A 97 7.12 5.98 -11.77
N LEU A 98 6.90 7.27 -11.62
CA LEU A 98 5.67 7.93 -12.02
C LEU A 98 5.71 8.40 -13.48
N SER A 99 4.56 8.38 -14.14
CA SER A 99 4.40 8.87 -15.52
C SER A 99 3.82 10.30 -15.57
N LYS A 100 3.79 10.92 -16.76
CA LYS A 100 3.09 12.20 -17.04
C LYS A 100 3.64 13.42 -16.29
N GLY A 101 4.97 13.58 -16.25
CA GLY A 101 5.61 14.74 -15.62
C GLY A 101 5.47 14.76 -14.09
N ALA A 102 5.22 13.60 -13.48
CA ALA A 102 5.20 13.44 -12.03
C ALA A 102 6.49 12.79 -11.54
N SER A 103 6.93 13.15 -10.33
CA SER A 103 8.10 12.55 -9.68
C SER A 103 7.78 12.24 -8.22
N ALA A 104 7.94 10.97 -7.84
CA ALA A 104 7.78 10.53 -6.46
C ALA A 104 8.83 11.20 -5.58
N GLN A 105 8.42 11.65 -4.39
CA GLN A 105 9.29 12.32 -3.42
C GLN A 105 9.46 11.48 -2.17
N GLU A 106 8.38 10.85 -1.71
CA GLU A 106 8.36 10.12 -0.45
C GLU A 106 7.22 9.11 -0.47
N LEU A 107 7.47 7.89 0.02
CA LEU A 107 6.45 6.90 0.31
C LEU A 107 6.45 6.64 1.82
N THR A 108 5.30 6.82 2.46
CA THR A 108 5.17 6.76 3.93
C THR A 108 4.12 5.77 4.34
N VAL A 109 4.36 5.06 5.44
CA VAL A 109 3.35 4.26 6.14
C VAL A 109 2.51 5.22 6.99
N THR A 110 1.19 5.21 6.78
CA THR A 110 0.25 6.09 7.51
C THR A 110 -0.52 5.36 8.60
N SER A 111 -0.59 4.04 8.52
CA SER A 111 -1.07 3.17 9.59
C SER A 111 -0.35 1.83 9.46
N GLY A 112 0.03 1.25 10.60
CA GLY A 112 0.48 -0.14 10.64
C GLY A 112 -0.60 -1.12 10.17
N GLY A 113 -0.30 -2.41 10.19
CA GLY A 113 -1.31 -3.45 9.98
C GLY A 113 -2.43 -3.37 11.01
N TYR A 114 -3.66 -3.51 10.55
CA TYR A 114 -4.80 -3.70 11.45
C TYR A 114 -5.90 -4.54 10.80
N LEU A 115 -6.66 -5.22 11.64
CA LEU A 115 -7.90 -5.89 11.25
C LEU A 115 -8.95 -4.84 10.88
N PHE A 116 -9.36 -4.81 9.61
CA PHE A 116 -10.37 -3.89 9.10
C PHE A 116 -11.78 -4.47 9.10
N ASP A 117 -11.89 -5.76 8.78
CA ASP A 117 -13.19 -6.45 8.68
C ASP A 117 -13.04 -7.93 9.01
N GLU A 118 -14.01 -8.48 9.72
CA GLU A 118 -14.14 -9.90 10.03
C GLU A 118 -15.40 -10.47 9.38
N ALA A 119 -15.21 -11.46 8.49
CA ALA A 119 -16.27 -12.29 7.96
C ALA A 119 -16.16 -13.69 8.57
N THR A 120 -17.24 -14.48 8.50
CA THR A 120 -17.39 -15.77 9.19
C THR A 120 -16.20 -16.72 9.07
N ASN A 121 -15.48 -16.70 7.93
CA ASN A 121 -14.31 -17.55 7.69
C ASN A 121 -13.04 -16.78 7.29
N HIS A 122 -13.10 -15.44 7.18
CA HIS A 122 -12.00 -14.65 6.62
C HIS A 122 -11.88 -13.30 7.29
N ALA A 123 -10.65 -12.88 7.54
CA ALA A 123 -10.30 -11.57 8.05
C ALA A 123 -9.63 -10.75 6.96
N ARG A 124 -9.94 -9.47 6.93
CA ARG A 124 -9.25 -8.48 6.10
C ARG A 124 -8.31 -7.68 6.99
N TYR A 125 -7.02 -7.83 6.75
CA TYR A 125 -6.01 -6.94 7.31
C TYR A 125 -5.62 -5.91 6.26
N GLN A 126 -5.25 -4.70 6.69
CA GLN A 126 -4.75 -3.68 5.78
C GLN A 126 -3.74 -2.75 6.42
N ILE A 127 -2.90 -2.17 5.58
CA ILE A 127 -1.84 -1.23 5.93
C ILE A 127 -2.05 0.03 5.10
N GLY A 128 -1.91 1.19 5.73
CA GLY A 128 -2.11 2.49 5.11
C GLY A 128 -0.81 3.07 4.60
N PHE A 129 -0.85 3.64 3.41
CA PHE A 129 0.29 4.31 2.80
C PHE A 129 -0.10 5.66 2.21
N ARG A 130 0.90 6.54 2.09
CA ARG A 130 0.80 7.81 1.40
C ARG A 130 2.04 8.05 0.56
N LEU A 131 1.82 8.25 -0.74
CA LEU A 131 2.82 8.71 -1.67
C LEU A 131 2.75 10.23 -1.83
N ILE A 132 3.84 10.92 -1.56
CA ILE A 132 4.05 12.34 -1.89
C ILE A 132 4.76 12.43 -3.23
N TYR A 133 4.26 13.29 -4.12
CA TYR A 133 4.85 13.47 -5.45
C TYR A 133 4.70 14.90 -5.96
N THR A 134 5.65 15.34 -6.77
CA THR A 134 5.52 16.59 -7.53
C THR A 134 4.87 16.31 -8.89
N LYS A 135 4.15 17.29 -9.43
CA LYS A 135 3.62 17.26 -10.79
C LYS A 135 3.76 18.64 -11.42
N ILE A 136 4.41 18.68 -12.59
CA ILE A 136 4.59 19.88 -13.43
C ILE A 136 3.43 19.97 -14.42
#